data_AF-X0ZDC7-F1
#
_entry.id   AF-X0ZDC7-F1
#
_cell.length_a   1.000
_cell.length_b   1.000
_cell.length_c   1.000
_cell.angle_alpha   90.00
_cell.angle_beta   90.00
_cell.angle_gamma   90.00
#
_symmetry.space_group_name_H-M   'P 1'
#
loop_
_entity.id
_entity.type
_entity.pdbx_description
1 polymer ?
#
loop_
_entity_poly.entity_id
_entity_poly.type
_entity_poly.pdbx_seq_one_letter_code
_entity_poly.pdbx_strand_id
1 'polypeptide(L)'
;MENIAIVTDTTSDIPEQLASKYKIRVVPLYIGFGGKLFLEGKEITSSEVYEKLEAGVKIYTSTPSVGDFVEVYRDLIERQKKTLIYSIHVSSKLSATSNSADQAKRFFPQAKIKVIDSKTAAINLGFIIFFFYQH
;
A
#
# COMPACT_ATOMS: atom_id res chain seq x y z
N MET A 1 9.87 18.26 -4.76
CA MET A 1 9.38 16.95 -4.29
C MET A 1 10.47 15.90 -4.03
N GLU A 2 11.75 16.13 -4.38
CA GLU A 2 12.79 15.09 -4.26
C GLU A 2 12.92 14.48 -2.85
N ASN A 3 12.56 15.24 -1.82
CA ASN A 3 12.60 14.79 -0.43
C ASN A 3 11.26 14.26 0.11
N ILE A 4 10.22 14.20 -0.71
CA ILE A 4 8.90 13.65 -0.36
C ILE A 4 8.77 12.24 -0.95
N ALA A 5 8.12 11.35 -0.21
CA ALA A 5 7.68 10.05 -0.71
C ALA A 5 6.18 9.88 -0.50
N ILE A 6 5.56 9.18 -1.45
CA ILE A 6 4.19 8.73 -1.33
C ILE A 6 4.20 7.22 -1.17
N VAL A 7 3.49 6.76 -0.15
CA VAL A 7 3.24 5.36 0.13
C VAL A 7 1.73 5.13 0.02
N THR A 8 1.34 4.03 -0.59
CA THR A 8 -0.05 3.57 -0.66
C THR A 8 -0.09 2.04 -0.58
N ASP A 9 -1.23 1.44 -0.84
CA ASP A 9 -1.44 0.00 -0.87
C ASP A 9 -2.12 -0.46 -2.16
N THR A 10 -2.17 -1.78 -2.40
CA THR A 10 -2.68 -2.34 -3.67
C THR A 10 -4.14 -2.01 -3.94
N THR A 11 -4.94 -1.67 -2.93
CA THR A 11 -6.34 -1.26 -3.15
C THR A 11 -6.49 0.11 -3.81
N SER A 12 -5.37 0.82 -4.07
CA SER A 12 -5.39 2.08 -4.81
C SER A 12 -5.68 1.92 -6.30
N ASP A 13 -5.57 0.70 -6.84
CA ASP A 13 -5.65 0.40 -8.28
C ASP A 13 -4.78 1.31 -9.16
N ILE A 14 -3.72 1.91 -8.58
CA ILE A 14 -2.82 2.74 -9.36
C ILE A 14 -2.04 1.85 -10.34
N PRO A 15 -2.04 2.16 -11.65
CA PRO A 15 -1.27 1.40 -12.62
C PRO A 15 0.21 1.36 -12.26
N GLU A 16 0.83 0.18 -12.38
CA GLU A 16 2.24 -0.02 -12.04
C GLU A 16 3.16 0.94 -12.79
N GLN A 17 2.84 1.25 -14.06
CA GLN A 17 3.62 2.20 -14.85
C GLN A 17 3.61 3.61 -14.24
N LEU A 18 2.47 4.04 -13.69
CA LEU A 18 2.37 5.34 -13.00
C LEU A 18 3.08 5.29 -11.65
N ALA A 19 2.87 4.22 -10.88
CA ALA A 19 3.55 4.05 -9.59
C ALA A 19 5.09 4.09 -9.76
N SER A 20 5.62 3.38 -10.75
CA SER A 20 7.04 3.37 -11.09
C SER A 20 7.54 4.74 -11.57
N LYS A 21 6.85 5.36 -12.54
CA LYS A 21 7.21 6.68 -13.10
C LYS A 21 7.33 7.75 -12.01
N TYR A 22 6.41 7.76 -11.04
CA TYR A 22 6.36 8.73 -9.97
C TYR A 22 7.01 8.24 -8.67
N LYS A 23 7.68 7.07 -8.69
CA LYS A 23 8.35 6.47 -7.53
C LYS A 23 7.43 6.35 -6.30
N ILE A 24 6.15 6.06 -6.54
CA ILE A 24 5.14 5.80 -5.50
C ILE A 24 5.38 4.39 -4.97
N ARG A 25 5.45 4.25 -3.64
CA ARG A 25 5.61 2.94 -3.00
C ARG A 25 4.25 2.32 -2.74
N VAL A 26 3.96 1.21 -3.40
CA VAL A 26 2.75 0.42 -3.17
C VAL A 26 3.08 -0.73 -2.22
N VAL A 27 2.41 -0.77 -1.07
CA VAL A 27 2.51 -1.87 -0.09
C VAL A 27 1.45 -2.92 -0.42
N PRO A 28 1.84 -4.14 -0.80
CA PRO A 28 0.89 -5.18 -1.18
C PRO A 28 0.03 -5.63 0.01
N LEU A 29 -1.27 -5.79 -0.22
CA LEU A 29 -2.12 -6.64 0.60
C LEU A 29 -1.79 -8.12 0.34
N TYR A 30 -2.35 -8.99 1.17
CA TYR A 30 -2.25 -10.43 0.99
C TYR A 30 -3.57 -11.02 0.50
N ILE A 31 -3.46 -11.99 -0.40
CA ILE A 31 -4.52 -12.87 -0.85
C ILE A 31 -4.29 -14.24 -0.23
N GLY A 32 -5.30 -14.75 0.48
CA GLY A 32 -5.24 -16.01 1.20
C GLY A 32 -6.13 -17.09 0.59
N PHE A 33 -5.56 -18.28 0.36
CA PHE A 33 -6.30 -19.49 0.00
C PHE A 33 -5.45 -20.73 0.27
N GLY A 34 -6.09 -21.87 0.51
CA GLY A 34 -5.38 -23.15 0.70
C GLY A 34 -4.37 -23.14 1.86
N GLY A 35 -4.61 -22.34 2.91
CA GLY A 35 -3.70 -22.20 4.06
C GLY A 35 -2.43 -21.38 3.79
N LYS A 36 -2.34 -20.71 2.64
CA LYS A 36 -1.20 -19.86 2.25
C LYS A 36 -1.65 -18.42 2.04
N LEU A 37 -0.69 -17.50 2.17
CA LEU A 37 -0.84 -16.08 1.86
C LEU A 37 0.09 -15.74 0.71
N PHE A 38 -0.39 -14.89 -0.20
CA PHE A 38 0.33 -14.43 -1.38
C PHE A 38 0.25 -12.91 -1.47
N LEU A 39 1.36 -12.25 -1.75
CA LEU A 39 1.42 -10.81 -1.99
C LEU A 39 0.68 -10.45 -3.27
N GLU A 40 -0.37 -9.63 -3.14
CA GLU A 40 -1.18 -9.16 -4.26
C GLU A 40 -0.32 -8.38 -5.28
N GLY A 41 -0.44 -8.75 -6.55
CA GLY A 41 0.30 -8.13 -7.65
C GLY A 41 1.78 -8.49 -7.72
N LYS A 42 2.30 -9.32 -6.79
CA LYS A 42 3.70 -9.78 -6.78
C LYS A 42 3.85 -11.29 -6.84
N GLU A 43 3.13 -12.00 -5.98
CA GLU A 43 3.13 -13.46 -5.91
C GLU A 43 1.88 -14.06 -6.53
N ILE A 44 0.83 -13.25 -6.67
CA ILE A 44 -0.40 -13.62 -7.37
C ILE A 44 -0.97 -12.42 -8.12
N THR A 45 -1.36 -12.66 -9.38
CA THR A 45 -2.00 -11.65 -10.23
C THR A 45 -3.51 -11.63 -10.06
N SER A 46 -4.16 -10.52 -10.41
CA SER A 46 -5.63 -10.43 -10.38
C SER A 46 -6.28 -11.51 -11.25
N SER A 47 -5.71 -11.82 -12.42
CA SER A 47 -6.19 -12.90 -13.31
C SER A 47 -6.18 -14.26 -12.61
N GLU A 48 -5.08 -14.62 -11.93
CA GLU A 48 -5.00 -15.87 -11.18
C GLU A 48 -5.98 -15.91 -9.99
N VAL A 49 -6.26 -14.76 -9.36
CA VAL A 49 -7.31 -14.66 -8.33
C VAL A 49 -8.68 -14.95 -8.94
N TYR A 50 -9.00 -14.37 -10.09
CA TYR A 50 -10.27 -14.61 -10.79
C TYR A 50 -10.43 -16.07 -11.21
N GLU A 51 -9.40 -16.67 -11.82
CA GLU A 51 -9.41 -18.10 -12.19
C GLU A 51 -9.69 -19.01 -10.98
N LYS A 52 -9.12 -18.69 -9.82
CA LYS A 52 -9.37 -19.43 -8.57
C LYS A 52 -10.81 -19.24 -8.07
N LEU A 53 -11.35 -18.02 -8.15
CA LEU A 53 -12.74 -17.75 -7.79
C LEU A 53 -13.71 -18.52 -8.70
N GLU A 54 -13.47 -18.54 -10.01
CA GLU A 54 -14.25 -19.31 -10.99
C GLU A 54 -14.17 -20.82 -10.73
N ALA A 55 -13.01 -21.31 -10.29
CA ALA A 55 -12.82 -22.69 -9.85
C ALA A 55 -13.44 -23.00 -8.47
N GLY A 56 -14.13 -22.05 -7.84
CA GLY A 56 -14.80 -22.23 -6.54
C GLY A 56 -13.86 -22.23 -5.34
N VAL A 57 -12.60 -21.80 -5.51
CA VAL A 57 -11.65 -21.66 -4.40
C VAL A 57 -12.12 -20.54 -3.47
N LYS A 58 -12.21 -20.84 -2.17
CA LYS A 58 -12.48 -19.83 -1.15
C LYS A 58 -11.25 -18.96 -0.94
N ILE A 59 -11.36 -17.70 -1.32
CA ILE A 59 -10.32 -16.68 -1.16
C ILE A 59 -10.73 -15.69 -0.07
N TYR A 60 -9.76 -15.20 0.68
CA TYR A 60 -9.92 -14.07 1.60
C TYR A 60 -8.76 -13.08 1.42
N THR A 61 -8.94 -11.85 1.89
CA THR A 61 -7.90 -10.82 1.89
C THR A 61 -7.36 -10.61 3.30
N SER A 62 -6.10 -10.20 3.40
CA SER A 62 -5.48 -9.76 4.65
C SER A 62 -4.71 -8.47 4.43
N THR A 63 -4.74 -7.59 5.43
CA THR A 63 -4.06 -6.30 5.39
C THR A 63 -2.54 -6.49 5.44
N PRO A 64 -1.73 -5.54 4.96
CA PRO A 64 -0.30 -5.56 5.20
C PRO A 64 -0.02 -5.48 6.69
N SER A 65 1.05 -6.15 7.12
CA SER A 65 1.47 -6.15 8.51
C SER A 65 2.14 -4.81 8.88
N VAL A 66 2.27 -4.55 10.19
CA VAL A 66 3.08 -3.45 10.68
C VAL A 66 4.53 -3.57 10.19
N GLY A 67 5.07 -4.79 10.12
CA GLY A 67 6.42 -5.07 9.62
C GLY A 67 6.61 -4.65 8.15
N ASP A 68 5.62 -4.93 7.30
CA ASP A 68 5.66 -4.56 5.87
C ASP A 68 5.82 -3.04 5.69
N PHE A 69 5.08 -2.26 6.48
CA PHE A 69 5.20 -0.80 6.49
C PHE A 69 6.53 -0.33 7.10
N VAL A 70 7.00 -0.98 8.16
CA VAL A 70 8.29 -0.65 8.79
C VAL A 70 9.43 -0.79 7.77
N GLU A 71 9.46 -1.86 7.00
CA GLU A 71 10.49 -2.06 5.96
C GLU A 71 10.42 -1.00 4.87
N VAL A 72 9.21 -0.64 4.41
CA VAL A 72 9.02 0.42 3.41
C VAL A 72 9.47 1.78 3.93
N TYR A 73 9.07 2.16 5.14
CA TYR A 73 9.48 3.42 5.75
C TYR A 73 10.99 3.45 6.01
N ARG A 74 11.58 2.37 6.51
CA ARG A 74 13.02 2.26 6.72
C ARG A 74 13.78 2.50 5.43
N ASP A 75 13.41 1.82 4.35
CA ASP A 75 14.06 1.97 3.06
C ASP A 75 13.96 3.41 2.53
N LEU A 76 12.77 4.04 2.62
CA LEU A 76 12.57 5.42 2.21
C LEU A 76 13.41 6.42 3.02
N ILE A 77 13.49 6.25 4.34
CA ILE A 77 14.20 7.17 5.24
C ILE A 77 15.71 6.96 5.15
N GLU A 78 16.16 5.73 5.34
CA GLU A 78 17.58 5.42 5.56
C GLU A 78 18.36 5.33 4.25
N ARG A 79 17.77 4.75 3.21
CA ARG A 79 18.46 4.55 1.92
C ARG A 79 18.12 5.65 0.93
N GLN A 80 16.84 5.98 0.80
CA GLN A 80 16.38 6.99 -0.17
C GLN A 80 16.35 8.42 0.39
N LYS A 81 16.73 8.60 1.67
CA LYS A 81 16.90 9.90 2.34
C LYS A 81 15.68 10.82 2.26
N LYS A 82 14.47 10.24 2.28
CA LYS A 82 13.21 10.99 2.26
C LYS A 82 12.98 11.66 3.60
N THR A 83 12.60 12.94 3.57
CA THR A 83 12.40 13.75 4.78
C THR A 83 10.92 13.88 5.17
N LEU A 84 10.00 13.55 4.27
CA LEU A 84 8.56 13.56 4.49
C LEU A 84 7.88 12.41 3.74
N ILE A 85 7.09 11.60 4.44
CA ILE A 85 6.32 10.49 3.86
C ILE A 85 4.83 10.78 4.03
N TYR A 86 4.09 10.79 2.93
CA TYR A 86 2.63 10.73 2.92
C TYR A 86 2.20 9.30 2.63
N SER A 87 1.63 8.64 3.64
CA SER A 87 1.15 7.25 3.55
C SER A 87 -0.37 7.26 3.45
N ILE A 88 -0.88 7.18 2.22
CA ILE A 88 -2.29 7.37 1.89
C ILE A 88 -2.91 6.02 1.57
N HIS A 89 -3.89 5.62 2.37
CA HIS A 89 -4.41 4.26 2.37
C HIS A 89 -5.92 4.20 2.22
N VAL A 90 -6.39 3.01 1.88
CA VAL A 90 -7.80 2.66 1.85
C VAL A 90 -8.56 3.09 3.09
N SER A 91 -9.84 3.38 2.89
CA SER A 91 -10.79 3.72 3.93
C SER A 91 -10.67 2.83 5.16
N SER A 92 -10.53 3.42 6.34
CA SER A 92 -10.50 2.68 7.60
C SER A 92 -11.79 1.89 7.88
N LYS A 93 -12.87 2.19 7.15
CA LYS A 93 -14.15 1.44 7.21
C LYS A 93 -14.10 0.13 6.43
N LEU A 94 -13.15 -0.03 5.51
CA LEU A 94 -13.01 -1.20 4.65
C LEU A 94 -11.84 -2.10 5.09
N SER A 95 -10.80 -1.51 5.65
CA SER A 95 -9.58 -2.23 6.01
C SER A 95 -8.79 -1.54 7.12
N ALA A 96 -8.07 -2.33 7.91
CA ALA A 96 -7.15 -1.86 8.93
C ALA A 96 -5.77 -1.43 8.38
N THR A 97 -5.56 -1.38 7.07
CA THR A 97 -4.27 -1.02 6.45
C THR A 97 -3.69 0.29 6.98
N SER A 98 -4.51 1.34 7.09
CA SER A 98 -4.07 2.64 7.63
C SER A 98 -3.67 2.55 9.11
N ASN A 99 -4.28 1.66 9.89
CA ASN A 99 -3.91 1.40 11.27
C ASN A 99 -2.57 0.64 11.38
N SER A 100 -2.29 -0.33 10.49
CA SER A 100 -0.96 -0.97 10.42
C SER A 100 0.12 0.07 10.08
N ALA A 101 -0.16 0.97 9.14
CA ALA A 101 0.72 2.05 8.75
C ALA A 101 0.99 3.06 9.89
N ASP A 102 -0.03 3.41 10.68
CA ASP A 102 0.13 4.31 11.85
C ASP A 102 0.98 3.68 12.95
N GLN A 103 0.78 2.40 13.24
CA GLN A 103 1.62 1.66 14.18
C GLN A 103 3.08 1.60 13.71
N ALA A 104 3.31 1.34 12.42
CA ALA A 104 4.65 1.27 11.83
C ALA A 104 5.40 2.61 11.91
N LYS A 105 4.69 3.74 11.79
CA LYS A 105 5.27 5.07 11.95
C LYS A 105 5.93 5.27 13.32
N ARG A 106 5.43 4.63 14.38
CA ARG A 106 5.93 4.80 15.76
C ARG A 106 7.37 4.32 15.95
N PHE A 107 7.85 3.45 15.06
CA PHE A 107 9.24 2.99 15.04
C PHE A 107 10.23 4.06 14.52
N PHE A 108 9.73 5.15 13.94
CA PHE A 108 10.54 6.23 13.39
C PHE A 108 10.15 7.60 13.99
N PRO A 109 10.34 7.82 15.30
CA PRO A 109 9.85 9.02 16.00
C PRO A 109 10.44 10.33 15.48
N GLN A 110 11.63 10.28 14.85
CA GLN A 110 12.29 11.45 14.27
C GLN A 110 11.87 11.71 12.80
N ALA A 111 11.18 10.77 12.16
CA ALA A 111 10.76 10.90 10.78
C ALA A 111 9.39 11.58 10.65
N LYS A 112 9.24 12.45 9.65
CA LYS A 112 7.95 13.07 9.35
C LYS A 112 7.11 12.13 8.48
N ILE A 113 6.33 11.26 9.12
CA ILE A 113 5.40 10.36 8.44
C ILE A 113 3.97 10.81 8.73
N LYS A 114 3.17 11.03 7.69
CA LYS A 114 1.75 11.38 7.78
C LYS A 114 0.94 10.23 7.20
N VAL A 115 0.28 9.48 8.06
CA VAL A 115 -0.65 8.42 7.66
C VAL A 115 -2.03 9.04 7.45
N ILE A 116 -2.62 8.80 6.30
CA ILE A 116 -3.87 9.40 5.85
C ILE A 116 -4.84 8.28 5.51
N ASP A 117 -5.96 8.26 6.23
CA ASP A 117 -7.14 7.49 5.84
C ASP A 117 -7.87 8.24 4.73
N SER A 118 -7.82 7.71 3.50
CA SER A 118 -8.41 8.36 2.32
C SER A 118 -9.93 8.41 2.32
N LYS A 119 -10.59 7.63 3.18
CA LYS A 119 -12.05 7.40 3.18
C LYS A 119 -12.60 6.85 1.85
N THR A 120 -11.75 6.37 0.96
CA THR A 120 -12.13 5.77 -0.33
C THR A 120 -11.29 4.51 -0.63
N ALA A 121 -11.47 3.92 -1.80
CA ALA A 121 -10.76 2.74 -2.28
C ALA A 121 -10.71 2.75 -3.81
N ALA A 122 -10.07 1.74 -4.39
CA ALA A 122 -9.95 1.52 -5.82
C ALA A 122 -9.38 2.76 -6.52
N ILE A 123 -9.76 2.97 -7.78
CA ILE A 123 -9.27 4.07 -8.62
C ILE A 123 -9.43 5.47 -8.00
N ASN A 124 -10.40 5.68 -7.10
CA ASN A 124 -10.56 6.97 -6.41
C ASN A 124 -9.37 7.25 -5.48
N LEU A 125 -8.86 6.22 -4.80
CA LEU A 125 -7.64 6.32 -3.99
C LEU A 125 -6.44 6.58 -4.91
N GLY A 126 -6.30 5.82 -6.01
CA GLY A 126 -5.26 6.04 -7.01
C GLY A 126 -5.27 7.46 -7.59
N PHE A 127 -6.46 8.01 -7.85
CA PHE A 127 -6.62 9.37 -8.37
C PHE A 127 -6.17 10.44 -7.36
N ILE A 128 -6.54 10.29 -6.08
CA ILE A 128 -6.05 11.17 -5.00
C ILE A 128 -4.52 11.18 -4.97
N ILE A 129 -3.90 10.00 -5.04
CA ILE A 129 -2.44 9.84 -5.01
C ILE A 129 -1.78 10.51 -6.22
N PHE A 130 -2.33 10.29 -7.42
CA PHE A 130 -1.81 10.88 -8.64
C PHE A 130 -1.89 12.40 -8.62
N PHE A 131 -3.02 12.96 -8.19
CA PHE A 131 -3.20 14.41 -8.06
C PHE A 131 -2.28 15.00 -6.98
N PHE A 132 -2.12 14.30 -5.86
CA PHE A 132 -1.20 14.70 -4.78
C PHE A 132 0.25 14.75 -5.23
N TYR A 133 0.67 13.93 -6.19
CA TYR A 133 2.03 14.00 -6.73
C TYR A 133 2.24 15.20 -7.66
N GLN A 134 1.20 15.75 -8.28
CA GLN A 134 1.35 16.85 -9.25
C GLN A 134 1.50 18.24 -8.58
N HIS A 135 1.28 18.34 -7.27
CA HIS A 135 1.20 19.60 -6.52
C HIS A 135 2.01 19.52 -5.22
#